data_AF-A0A816Z5R9-F1
#
_entry.id   AF-A0A816Z5R9-F1
#
_cell.length_a   1.000
_cell.length_b   1.000
_cell.length_c   1.000
_cell.angle_alpha   90.00
_cell.angle_beta   90.00
_cell.angle_gamma   90.00
#
_symmetry.space_group_name_H-M   'P 1'
#
loop_
_entity.id
_entity.type
_entity.pdbx_description
1 polymer ?
#
loop_
_entity_poly.entity_id
_entity_poly.type
_entity_poly.pdbx_seq_one_letter_code
_entity_poly.pdbx_strand_id
1 'polypeptide(L)'
;MNKKNSSQKAGYSKSSVAKSDTDAFKYLTRFGYKQCQNGSGSRSQSSDDILSHMDIASMLESFQIKYHLPMTKKLDATTLKLMNTPRCGLPDSPPQMIDRSKLW
;
A
#
# COMPACT_ATOMS: atom_id res chain seq x y z
N MET A 1 -20.97 -3.31 -47.83
CA MET A 1 -20.88 -3.32 -46.35
C MET A 1 -19.90 -4.41 -45.92
N ASN A 2 -18.93 -4.12 -45.06
CA ASN A 2 -18.21 -5.13 -44.27
C ASN A 2 -17.65 -4.47 -43.00
N LYS A 3 -18.38 -4.58 -41.90
CA LYS A 3 -17.95 -4.15 -40.56
C LYS A 3 -16.96 -5.18 -40.03
N LYS A 4 -15.67 -4.83 -39.94
CA LYS A 4 -14.70 -5.64 -39.20
C LYS A 4 -14.79 -5.24 -37.72
N ASN A 5 -15.27 -6.18 -36.91
CA ASN A 5 -15.28 -6.11 -35.46
C ASN A 5 -13.84 -5.95 -34.94
N SER A 6 -13.54 -4.80 -34.36
CA SER A 6 -12.28 -4.56 -33.66
C SER A 6 -12.39 -5.15 -32.25
N SER A 7 -11.66 -6.24 -32.01
CA SER A 7 -11.49 -6.85 -30.70
C SER A 7 -11.02 -5.79 -29.70
N GLN A 8 -11.84 -5.52 -28.69
CA GLN A 8 -11.42 -4.79 -27.51
C GLN A 8 -10.33 -5.61 -26.81
N LYS A 9 -9.06 -5.26 -27.03
CA LYS A 9 -7.98 -5.71 -26.16
C LYS A 9 -8.15 -4.98 -24.82
N ALA A 10 -8.38 -5.73 -23.76
CA ALA A 10 -8.30 -5.23 -22.39
C ALA A 10 -6.89 -4.65 -22.17
N GLY A 11 -6.77 -3.33 -22.30
CA GLY A 11 -5.54 -2.62 -22.03
C GLY A 11 -5.16 -2.83 -20.58
N TYR A 12 -3.93 -3.25 -20.34
CA TYR A 12 -3.31 -3.21 -19.02
C TYR A 12 -3.31 -1.75 -18.56
N SER A 13 -4.23 -1.40 -17.66
CA SER A 13 -4.34 -0.07 -17.09
C SER A 13 -2.99 0.27 -16.43
N LYS A 14 -2.28 1.27 -16.98
CA LYS A 14 -1.09 1.85 -16.36
C LYS A 14 -1.37 2.05 -14.88
N SER A 15 -0.52 1.46 -14.04
CA SER A 15 -0.58 1.57 -12.58
C SER A 15 -0.83 3.02 -12.18
N SER A 16 -1.95 3.23 -11.49
CA SER A 16 -2.39 4.51 -10.95
C SER A 16 -1.23 5.19 -10.22
N VAL A 17 -0.79 6.32 -10.77
CA VAL A 17 0.14 7.25 -10.13
C VAL A 17 -0.40 7.57 -8.74
N ALA A 18 0.40 7.48 -7.69
CA ALA A 18 0.01 8.05 -6.40
C ALA A 18 -0.01 9.58 -6.56
N LYS A 19 -1.18 10.20 -6.75
CA LYS A 19 -1.30 11.66 -6.91
C LYS A 19 -1.88 12.32 -5.67
N SER A 20 -2.38 11.51 -4.74
CA SER A 20 -3.07 11.91 -3.52
C SER A 20 -2.67 10.99 -2.37
N ASP A 21 -2.89 11.46 -1.14
CA ASP A 21 -2.71 10.64 0.06
C ASP A 21 -3.57 9.37 0.00
N THR A 22 -4.76 9.42 -0.60
CA THR A 22 -5.62 8.25 -0.81
C THR A 22 -4.96 7.20 -1.71
N ASP A 23 -4.27 7.61 -2.78
CA ASP A 23 -3.56 6.68 -3.66
C ASP A 23 -2.31 6.11 -2.99
N ALA A 24 -1.57 6.95 -2.26
CA ALA A 24 -0.43 6.51 -1.47
C ALA A 24 -0.86 5.50 -0.40
N PHE A 25 -1.98 5.73 0.28
CA PHE A 25 -2.55 4.80 1.25
C PHE A 25 -2.87 3.44 0.61
N LYS A 26 -3.53 3.42 -0.55
CA LYS A 26 -3.83 2.19 -1.31
C LYS A 26 -2.54 1.45 -1.70
N TYR A 27 -1.54 2.19 -2.18
CA TYR A 27 -0.23 1.64 -2.53
C TYR A 27 0.44 1.00 -1.32
N LEU A 28 0.57 1.75 -0.23
CA LEU A 28 1.25 1.30 0.99
C LEU A 28 0.54 0.09 1.60
N THR A 29 -0.79 0.06 1.57
CA THR A 29 -1.57 -1.10 1.98
C THR A 29 -1.26 -2.33 1.12
N ARG A 30 -1.23 -2.18 -0.21
CA ARG A 30 -0.93 -3.27 -1.14
C ARG A 30 0.47 -3.87 -0.92
N PHE A 31 1.45 -3.06 -0.54
CA PHE A 31 2.83 -3.51 -0.31
C PHE A 31 3.14 -3.91 1.15
N GLY A 32 2.13 -3.97 2.02
CA GLY A 32 2.26 -4.54 3.36
C GLY A 32 2.71 -3.54 4.43
N TYR A 33 2.56 -2.24 4.21
CA TYR A 33 2.87 -1.21 5.21
C TYR A 33 1.72 -0.91 6.18
N LYS A 34 0.56 -1.54 6.01
CA LYS A 34 -0.54 -1.42 6.96
C LYS A 34 -0.12 -2.07 8.28
N GLN A 35 -0.04 -1.30 9.35
CA GLN A 35 0.18 -1.86 10.69
C GLN A 35 -1.05 -2.68 11.09
N CYS A 36 -0.86 -3.98 11.29
CA CYS A 36 -1.82 -4.78 12.05
C CYS A 36 -1.61 -4.41 13.51
N GLN A 37 -2.68 -3.99 14.22
CA GLN A 37 -2.60 -3.83 15.66
C GLN A 37 -2.23 -5.19 16.26
N ASN A 38 -1.00 -5.33 16.73
CA ASN A 38 -0.57 -6.53 17.43
C ASN A 38 -1.22 -6.49 18.82
N GLY A 39 -2.34 -7.22 18.96
CA GLY A 39 -2.89 -7.69 20.22
C GLY A 39 -3.13 -6.65 21.32
N SER A 40 -4.35 -6.13 21.40
CA SER A 40 -5.01 -6.11 22.71
C SER A 40 -6.49 -6.40 22.50
N GLY A 41 -6.99 -7.45 23.16
CA GLY A 41 -8.41 -7.75 23.19
C GLY A 41 -9.12 -6.65 23.96
N SER A 42 -9.58 -5.60 23.27
CA SER A 42 -10.52 -4.66 23.85
C SER A 42 -11.68 -4.46 22.89
N ARG A 43 -12.85 -4.88 23.38
CA ARG A 43 -14.14 -4.81 22.71
C ARG A 43 -14.54 -3.34 22.54
N SER A 44 -14.99 -3.01 21.33
CA SER A 44 -16.02 -2.01 21.04
C SER A 44 -15.87 -0.62 21.65
N GLN A 45 -15.38 0.36 20.87
CA GLN A 45 -15.95 1.73 20.84
C GLN A 45 -15.79 2.33 19.43
N SER A 46 -16.95 2.58 18.77
CA SER A 46 -17.21 3.34 17.53
C SER A 46 -16.19 3.24 16.38
N SER A 47 -16.50 2.40 15.40
CA SER A 47 -15.60 1.87 14.39
C SER A 47 -15.41 2.68 13.10
N ASP A 48 -16.12 3.78 12.87
CA ASP A 48 -16.21 4.32 11.49
C ASP A 48 -15.44 5.63 11.21
N ASP A 49 -14.91 6.34 12.22
CA ASP A 49 -14.30 7.68 11.96
C ASP A 49 -12.89 7.92 12.56
N ILE A 50 -12.42 7.08 13.48
CA ILE A 50 -11.08 7.25 14.11
C ILE A 50 -10.05 6.24 13.57
N LEU A 51 -10.51 5.15 12.96
CA LEU A 51 -9.68 4.08 12.39
C LEU A 51 -9.27 4.32 10.92
N SER A 52 -9.91 5.28 10.25
CA SER A 52 -9.63 5.63 8.84
C SER A 52 -8.36 6.47 8.67
N HIS A 53 -7.89 7.09 9.77
CA HIS A 53 -6.61 7.79 9.85
C HIS A 53 -5.58 6.99 10.66
N MET A 54 -5.58 5.65 10.52
CA MET A 54 -4.35 4.90 10.75
C MET A 54 -3.24 5.56 9.93
N ASP A 55 -2.22 6.02 10.64
CA ASP A 55 -1.41 7.15 10.23
C ASP A 55 -0.65 6.86 8.93
N ILE A 56 -1.14 7.41 7.81
CA ILE A 56 -0.44 7.37 6.53
C ILE A 56 1.00 7.89 6.69
N ALA A 57 1.23 8.82 7.63
CA ALA A 57 2.55 9.35 7.93
C ALA A 57 3.48 8.25 8.50
N SER A 58 2.97 7.37 9.37
CA SER A 58 3.70 6.20 9.88
C SER A 58 3.97 5.13 8.81
N MET A 59 3.02 4.93 7.88
CA MET A 59 3.22 4.04 6.73
C MET A 59 4.28 4.61 5.77
N LEU A 60 4.23 5.91 5.51
CA LEU A 60 5.21 6.65 4.71
C LEU A 60 6.58 6.65 5.37
N GLU A 61 6.66 6.83 6.68
CA GLU A 61 7.90 6.73 7.44
C GLU A 61 8.53 5.35 7.26
N SER A 62 7.75 4.27 7.43
CA SER A 62 8.23 2.90 7.25
C SER A 62 8.73 2.65 5.81
N PHE A 63 8.02 3.18 4.82
CA PHE A 63 8.43 3.11 3.41
C PHE A 63 9.72 3.90 3.16
N GLN A 64 9.81 5.12 3.66
CA GLN A 64 10.99 5.98 3.52
C GLN A 64 12.21 5.34 4.16
N ILE A 65 12.07 4.77 5.36
CA ILE A 65 13.12 3.99 6.04
C ILE A 65 13.58 2.82 5.16
N LYS A 66 12.65 2.03 4.64
CA LYS A 66 12.94 0.83 3.83
C LYS A 66 13.71 1.15 2.56
N TYR A 67 13.43 2.28 1.94
CA TYR A 67 14.07 2.71 0.70
C TYR A 67 15.17 3.76 0.89
N HIS A 68 15.61 3.98 2.13
CA HIS A 68 16.68 4.93 2.48
C HIS A 68 16.40 6.37 2.01
N LEU A 69 15.13 6.77 2.00
CA LEU A 69 14.70 8.15 1.79
C LEU A 69 14.74 8.94 3.11
N PRO A 70 14.80 10.27 3.05
CA PRO A 70 14.59 11.11 4.22
C PRO A 70 13.22 10.83 4.87
N MET A 71 13.19 10.69 6.21
CA MET A 71 11.97 10.41 6.98
C MET A 71 11.10 11.67 7.14
N THR A 72 10.46 12.09 6.06
CA THR A 72 9.60 13.28 6.06
C THR A 72 8.19 12.98 6.60
N LYS A 73 7.80 11.70 6.63
CA LYS A 73 6.43 11.22 6.93
C LYS A 73 5.36 11.83 6.01
N LYS A 74 5.77 12.39 4.88
CA LYS A 74 4.91 13.06 3.91
C LYS A 74 5.10 12.44 2.53
N LEU A 75 4.07 12.57 1.70
CA LEU A 75 4.13 12.19 0.29
C LEU A 75 4.89 13.26 -0.51
N ASP A 76 6.21 13.31 -0.34
CA ASP A 76 7.09 14.27 -1.00
C ASP A 76 7.47 13.82 -2.43
N ALA A 77 8.09 14.72 -3.20
CA ALA A 77 8.44 14.44 -4.59
C ALA A 77 9.39 13.25 -4.75
N THR A 78 10.28 13.00 -3.78
CA THR A 78 11.21 11.87 -3.82
C THR A 78 10.48 10.55 -3.56
N THR A 79 9.60 10.51 -2.55
CA THR A 79 8.74 9.35 -2.27
C THR A 79 7.81 9.06 -3.44
N LEU A 80 7.17 10.09 -4.02
CA LEU A 80 6.32 9.96 -5.20
C LEU A 80 7.06 9.40 -6.41
N LYS A 81 8.26 9.90 -6.68
CA LYS A 81 9.08 9.39 -7.79
C LYS A 81 9.34 7.90 -7.62
N LEU A 82 9.67 7.46 -6.42
CA LEU A 82 9.94 6.05 -6.13
C LEU A 82 8.69 5.17 -6.19
N MET A 83 7.57 5.60 -5.60
CA MET A 83 6.29 4.87 -5.66
C MET A 83 5.81 4.67 -7.11
N ASN A 84 6.17 5.58 -8.02
CA ASN A 84 5.83 5.51 -9.44
C ASN A 84 6.83 4.71 -10.30
N THR A 85 7.93 4.20 -9.73
CA THR A 85 8.85 3.33 -10.48
C THR A 85 8.22 1.94 -10.69
N PRO A 86 8.36 1.34 -11.89
CA PRO A 86 7.94 -0.04 -12.12
C PRO A 86 8.64 -1.00 -11.16
N ARG A 87 7.87 -1.88 -10.53
CA ARG A 87 8.35 -2.86 -9.53
C ARG A 87 7.56 -4.16 -9.62
N CYS A 88 8.07 -5.22 -8.99
CA CYS A 88 7.33 -6.46 -8.84
C CYS A 88 6.11 -6.28 -7.91
N GLY A 89 5.11 -7.14 -8.05
CA GLY A 89 3.88 -7.10 -7.26
C GLY A 89 3.98 -7.72 -5.86
N LEU A 90 5.15 -8.23 -5.48
CA LEU A 90 5.36 -8.87 -4.18
C LEU A 90 5.37 -7.79 -3.07
N PRO A 91 4.71 -8.01 -1.91
CA PRO A 91 4.76 -7.09 -0.79
C PRO A 91 6.19 -6.88 -0.27
N ASP A 92 6.48 -5.67 0.20
CA ASP A 92 7.77 -5.33 0.80
C ASP A 92 7.93 -6.00 2.15
N SER A 93 6.87 -5.96 2.94
CA SER A 93 6.79 -6.55 4.27
C SER A 93 5.65 -7.56 4.23
N PRO A 94 5.92 -8.84 3.89
CA PRO A 94 4.86 -9.84 3.91
C PRO A 94 4.27 -9.91 5.32
N PRO A 95 2.95 -10.14 5.45
CA PRO A 95 2.37 -10.40 6.76
C PRO A 95 3.18 -11.51 7.42
N GLN A 96 3.54 -11.30 8.69
CA GLN A 96 4.30 -12.24 9.51
C GLN A 96 3.64 -13.60 9.35
N MET A 97 4.19 -14.45 8.48
CA MET A 97 3.65 -15.79 8.31
C MET A 97 3.90 -16.45 9.64
N ILE A 98 2.81 -16.90 10.28
CA ILE A 98 2.90 -17.72 11.49
C ILE A 98 3.90 -18.82 11.17
N ASP A 99 5.03 -18.81 11.89
CA ASP A 99 6.08 -19.78 11.73
C ASP A 99 5.48 -21.15 12.04
N ARG A 100 5.19 -21.93 10.99
CA ARG A 100 4.62 -23.27 11.12
C ARG A 100 5.54 -24.21 11.90
N SER A 101 6.82 -23.88 12.08
CA SER A 101 7.73 -24.62 12.95
C SER A 101 7.48 -24.40 14.45
N LYS A 102 6.57 -23.50 14.84
CA LYS A 102 6.11 -23.29 16.22
C LYS A 102 4.74 -23.90 16.52
N LEU A 103 4.18 -24.68 15.60
CA LEU A 103 2.84 -25.28 15.69
C LEU A 103 2.84 -26.81 15.89
N TRP A 104 4.02 -27.41 16.12
CA TRP A 104 4.24 -28.80 16.49
C TRP A 104 5.51 -28.90 17.34
#